data_AF-A0A959JRU9-F1
#
_entry.id   AF-A0A959JRU9-F1
#
_cell.length_a   1.000
_cell.length_b   1.000
_cell.length_c   1.000
_cell.angle_alpha   90.00
_cell.angle_beta   90.00
_cell.angle_gamma   90.00
#
_symmetry.space_group_name_H-M   'P 1'
#
loop_
_entity.id
_entity.type
_entity.pdbx_description
1 polymer ?
#
loop_
_entity_poly.entity_id
_entity_poly.type
_entity_poly.pdbx_seq_one_letter_code
_entity_poly.pdbx_strand_id
1 'polypeptide(L)'
;MDIQAYISSGILELYVLNQLEPEKVQEVEQNAAKYPAIKAKIDAIELALERYAMLHATTPPAGTLDNILKEVRNHPKASSGNKGANGGGNTWTWLLILGAFAGMAFFWYNWNKESNAKQEISRELEALKI
;
A
#
# COMPACT_ATOMS: atom_id res chain seq x y z
N MET A 1 5.93 -14.89 -28.03
CA MET A 1 6.76 -13.69 -28.22
C MET A 1 8.15 -14.00 -27.69
N ASP A 2 9.18 -13.71 -28.48
CA ASP A 2 10.56 -13.76 -28.01
C ASP A 2 10.86 -12.48 -27.24
N ILE A 3 11.05 -12.60 -25.92
CA ILE A 3 11.25 -11.47 -25.01
C ILE A 3 12.60 -10.80 -25.28
N GLN A 4 13.63 -11.57 -25.63
CA GLN A 4 14.97 -11.02 -25.86
C GLN A 4 15.01 -10.23 -27.16
N ALA A 5 14.43 -10.79 -28.24
CA ALA A 5 14.31 -10.07 -29.50
C ALA A 5 13.53 -8.75 -29.36
N TYR A 6 12.48 -8.75 -28.52
CA TYR A 6 11.72 -7.53 -28.25
C TYR A 6 12.51 -6.50 -27.44
N ILE A 7 13.21 -6.92 -26.38
CA ILE A 7 14.07 -6.05 -25.57
C ILE A 7 15.18 -5.43 -26.42
N SER A 8 15.72 -6.17 -27.39
CA SER A 8 16.77 -5.68 -28.29
C SER A 8 16.25 -4.93 -29.52
N SER A 9 14.93 -4.80 -29.71
CA SER A 9 14.34 -4.17 -30.89
C SER A 9 14.43 -2.64 -30.91
N GLY A 10 14.75 -2.01 -29.78
CA GLY A 10 14.73 -0.55 -29.62
C GLY A 10 13.36 0.05 -29.29
N ILE A 11 12.30 -0.78 -29.25
CA ILE A 11 10.93 -0.30 -28.99
C ILE A 11 10.77 0.29 -27.59
N LEU A 12 11.50 -0.24 -26.59
CA LEU A 12 11.40 0.20 -25.19
C LEU A 12 12.09 1.55 -24.98
N GLU A 13 13.19 1.80 -25.70
CA GLU A 13 13.87 3.09 -25.73
C GLU A 13 12.96 4.17 -26.34
N LEU A 14 12.29 3.86 -27.46
CA LEU A 14 11.32 4.76 -28.08
C LEU A 14 10.09 5.00 -27.19
N TYR A 15 9.65 3.97 -26.46
CA TYR A 15 8.57 4.08 -25.48
C TYR A 15 8.90 5.10 -24.38
N VAL A 16 10.05 4.95 -23.73
CA VAL A 16 10.47 5.84 -22.64
C VAL A 16 10.68 7.28 -23.13
N LEU A 17 11.13 7.45 -24.38
CA LEU A 17 11.27 8.75 -25.02
C LEU A 17 9.94 9.34 -25.53
N ASN A 18 8.82 8.64 -25.34
CA ASN A 18 7.49 9.01 -25.81
C ASN A 18 7.45 9.27 -27.34
N GLN A 19 8.18 8.45 -28.11
CA GLN A 19 8.29 8.52 -29.58
C GLN A 19 7.55 7.38 -30.30
N LEU A 20 6.74 6.60 -29.57
CA LEU A 20 5.93 5.54 -30.15
C LEU A 20 4.54 6.02 -30.55
N GLU A 21 3.98 5.36 -31.56
CA GLU A 21 2.57 5.49 -31.90
C GLU A 21 1.68 4.94 -30.76
N PRO A 22 0.46 5.48 -30.56
CA PRO A 22 -0.41 5.11 -29.44
C PRO A 22 -0.72 3.61 -29.35
N GLU A 23 -0.86 2.94 -30.50
CA GLU A 23 -1.10 1.49 -30.56
C GLU A 23 0.09 0.69 -29.98
N LYS A 24 1.32 1.15 -30.29
CA LYS A 24 2.56 0.54 -29.81
C LYS A 24 2.84 0.85 -28.33
N VAL A 25 2.44 2.03 -27.87
CA VAL A 25 2.44 2.37 -26.43
C VAL A 25 1.60 1.35 -25.66
N GLN A 26 0.37 1.10 -26.12
CA GLN A 26 -0.52 0.14 -25.47
C GLN A 26 0.04 -1.29 -25.50
N GLU A 27 0.67 -1.70 -26.61
CA GLU A 27 1.35 -2.99 -26.74
C GLU A 27 2.49 -3.12 -25.69
N VAL A 28 3.33 -2.09 -25.55
CA VAL A 28 4.42 -2.06 -24.57
C VAL A 28 3.88 -2.16 -23.14
N GLU A 29 2.83 -1.43 -22.81
CA GLU A 29 2.21 -1.45 -21.47
C GLU A 29 1.64 -2.83 -21.12
N GLN A 30 0.91 -3.45 -22.06
CA GLN A 30 0.38 -4.80 -21.87
C GLN A 30 1.52 -5.82 -21.69
N ASN A 31 2.57 -5.71 -22.52
CA ASN A 31 3.72 -6.59 -22.44
C ASN A 31 4.53 -6.38 -21.15
N ALA A 32 4.67 -5.15 -20.67
CA ALA A 32 5.33 -4.83 -19.40
C ALA A 32 4.55 -5.36 -18.19
N ALA A 33 3.21 -5.34 -18.24
CA ALA A 33 2.37 -5.94 -17.21
C ALA A 33 2.50 -7.48 -17.17
N LYS A 34 2.70 -8.11 -18.32
CA LYS A 34 2.78 -9.57 -18.46
C LYS A 34 4.18 -10.13 -18.23
N TYR A 35 5.22 -9.40 -18.61
CA TYR A 35 6.61 -9.88 -18.60
C TYR A 35 7.50 -8.96 -17.76
N PRO A 36 7.87 -9.36 -16.53
CA PRO A 36 8.68 -8.55 -15.62
C PRO A 36 10.03 -8.11 -16.19
N ALA A 37 10.61 -8.91 -17.09
CA ALA A 37 11.87 -8.57 -17.77
C ALA A 37 11.74 -7.32 -18.66
N ILE A 38 10.59 -7.11 -19.29
CA ILE A 38 10.31 -5.92 -20.11
C ILE A 38 10.21 -4.69 -19.20
N LYS A 39 9.48 -4.81 -18.08
CA LYS A 39 9.41 -3.74 -17.08
C LYS A 39 10.79 -3.39 -16.53
N ALA A 40 11.59 -4.39 -16.15
CA ALA A 40 12.94 -4.16 -15.64
C ALA A 40 13.85 -3.43 -16.65
N LYS A 41 13.68 -3.71 -17.95
CA LYS A 41 14.40 -3.00 -19.01
C LYS A 41 13.92 -1.54 -19.16
N ILE A 42 12.61 -1.28 -19.06
CA ILE A 42 12.05 0.08 -19.04
C ILE A 42 12.64 0.86 -17.87
N ASP A 43 12.57 0.31 -16.65
CA ASP A 43 13.11 0.95 -15.44
C ASP A 43 14.62 1.25 -15.58
N ALA A 44 15.38 0.35 -16.22
CA ALA A 44 16.81 0.55 -16.47
C ALA A 44 17.10 1.70 -17.46
N ILE A 45 16.26 1.87 -18.48
CA ILE A 45 16.36 3.00 -19.44
C ILE A 45 16.02 4.30 -18.72
N GLU A 46 14.93 4.33 -17.95
CA GLU A 46 14.52 5.50 -17.17
C GLU A 46 15.61 5.95 -16.20
N LEU A 47 16.20 5.01 -15.46
CA LEU A 47 17.29 5.30 -14.52
C LEU A 47 18.54 5.84 -15.24
N ALA A 48 18.84 5.35 -16.45
CA ALA A 48 19.94 5.88 -17.24
C ALA A 48 19.68 7.33 -17.68
N LEU A 49 18.45 7.63 -18.11
CA LEU A 49 18.04 8.99 -18.47
C LEU A 49 18.01 9.93 -17.26
N GLU A 50 17.56 9.46 -16.10
CA GLU A 50 17.58 10.22 -14.84
C GLU A 50 19.00 10.62 -14.47
N ARG A 51 19.95 9.68 -14.53
CA ARG A 51 21.37 9.95 -14.27
C ARG A 51 21.96 10.95 -15.25
N TYR A 52 21.62 10.83 -16.53
CA TYR A 52 22.02 11.79 -17.55
C TYR A 52 21.47 13.19 -17.25
N ALA A 53 20.17 13.29 -16.94
CA ALA A 53 19.52 14.55 -16.59
C ALA A 53 20.15 15.20 -15.35
N MET A 54 20.47 14.42 -14.32
CA MET A 54 21.17 14.90 -13.13
C MET A 54 22.58 15.42 -13.45
N LEU A 55 23.34 14.70 -14.27
CA LEU A 55 24.70 15.10 -14.66
C LEU A 55 24.71 16.42 -15.44
N HIS A 56 23.66 16.67 -16.22
CA HIS A 56 23.51 17.85 -17.06
C HIS A 56 22.52 18.89 -16.48
N ALA A 57 22.19 18.79 -15.20
CA ALA A 57 21.23 19.68 -14.55
C ALA A 57 21.75 21.14 -14.52
N THR A 58 20.89 22.08 -14.92
CA THR A 58 21.17 23.52 -14.86
C THR A 58 20.29 24.20 -13.83
N THR A 59 20.82 25.24 -13.15
CA THR A 59 20.05 26.02 -12.18
C THR A 59 18.85 26.71 -12.87
N PRO A 60 17.61 26.48 -12.41
CA PRO A 60 16.44 27.16 -12.98
C PRO A 60 16.45 28.66 -12.62
N PRO A 61 15.75 29.52 -13.38
CA PRO A 61 15.62 30.94 -13.06
C PRO A 61 15.09 31.18 -11.63
N ALA A 62 15.52 32.27 -11.01
CA ALA A 62 15.03 32.65 -9.68
C ALA A 62 13.50 32.79 -9.66
N GLY A 63 12.86 32.30 -8.60
CA GLY A 63 11.39 32.33 -8.45
C GLY A 63 10.63 31.23 -9.22
N THR A 64 11.31 30.36 -9.98
CA THR A 64 10.64 29.25 -10.72
C THR A 64 9.86 28.34 -9.77
N LEU A 65 10.45 27.96 -8.64
CA LEU A 65 9.78 27.12 -7.64
C LEU A 65 8.54 27.81 -7.05
N ASP A 66 8.63 29.10 -6.72
CA ASP A 66 7.52 29.86 -6.15
C ASP A 66 6.33 29.95 -7.11
N ASN A 67 6.62 30.16 -8.40
CA ASN A 67 5.61 30.17 -9.46
C ASN A 67 4.91 28.81 -9.57
N ILE A 68 5.67 27.72 -9.60
CA ILE A 68 5.11 26.35 -9.65
C ILE A 68 4.23 26.08 -8.43
N LEU A 69 4.71 26.38 -7.22
CA LEU A 69 3.97 26.16 -5.98
C LEU A 69 2.69 27.00 -5.90
N LYS A 70 2.69 28.21 -6.46
CA LYS A 70 1.51 29.05 -6.58
C LYS A 70 0.48 28.42 -7.51
N GLU A 71 0.89 27.95 -8.70
CA GLU A 71 -0.01 27.28 -9.64
C GLU A 71 -0.59 25.97 -9.08
N VAL A 72 0.23 25.14 -8.42
CA VAL A 72 -0.24 23.89 -7.78
C VAL A 72 -1.28 24.17 -6.69
N ARG A 73 -1.14 25.27 -5.93
CA ARG A 73 -2.12 25.68 -4.91
C ARG A 73 -3.43 26.18 -5.52
N ASN A 74 -3.33 26.90 -6.63
CA ASN A 74 -4.47 27.51 -7.30
C ASN A 74 -5.21 26.53 -8.21
N HIS A 75 -4.58 25.43 -8.62
CA HIS A 75 -5.27 24.35 -9.30
C HIS A 75 -6.29 23.74 -8.33
N PRO A 76 -7.60 23.82 -8.61
CA PRO A 76 -8.59 23.19 -7.76
C PRO A 76 -8.25 21.72 -7.68
N LYS A 77 -8.10 21.19 -6.46
CA LYS A 77 -7.98 19.75 -6.26
C LYS A 77 -9.19 19.14 -6.96
N ALA A 78 -8.97 18.32 -8.00
CA ALA A 78 -10.01 17.49 -8.56
C ALA A 78 -10.74 16.88 -7.37
N SER A 79 -12.04 17.19 -7.25
CA SER A 79 -12.80 16.93 -6.04
C SER A 79 -12.49 15.52 -5.58
N SER A 80 -11.74 15.41 -4.48
CA SER A 80 -11.82 14.22 -3.66
C SER A 80 -13.27 14.21 -3.24
N GLY A 81 -14.07 13.45 -3.97
CA GLY A 81 -15.42 13.13 -3.58
C GLY A 81 -15.27 12.39 -2.27
N ASN A 82 -15.25 13.16 -1.17
CA ASN A 82 -15.57 12.64 0.13
C ASN A 82 -17.04 12.24 0.02
N LYS A 83 -17.29 11.04 -0.52
CA LYS A 83 -18.39 10.22 -0.08
C LYS A 83 -18.06 9.94 1.39
N GLY A 84 -18.38 10.92 2.23
CA GLY A 84 -18.77 10.66 3.60
C GLY A 84 -19.92 9.69 3.49
N ALA A 85 -19.59 8.40 3.49
CA ALA A 85 -20.51 7.35 3.78
C ALA A 85 -20.92 7.56 5.24
N ASN A 86 -21.82 8.51 5.48
CA ASN A 86 -22.75 8.41 6.60
C ASN A 86 -23.75 7.31 6.22
N GLY A 87 -23.23 6.08 6.08
CA GLY A 87 -24.04 4.89 6.25
C GLY A 87 -24.48 4.90 7.69
N GLY A 88 -25.79 4.99 7.91
CA GLY A 88 -26.42 5.00 9.23
C GLY A 88 -25.82 3.90 10.09
N GLY A 89 -24.92 4.29 11.00
CA GLY A 89 -24.35 3.41 12.00
C GLY A 89 -25.45 3.10 13.00
N ASN A 90 -26.08 1.95 12.80
CA ASN A 90 -27.13 1.42 13.66
C ASN A 90 -26.59 1.38 15.10
N THR A 91 -27.06 2.25 15.99
CA THR A 91 -26.64 2.35 17.41
C THR A 91 -26.69 0.99 18.14
N TRP A 92 -27.49 0.07 17.61
CA TRP A 92 -27.54 -1.34 17.96
C TRP A 92 -26.19 -2.07 17.88
N THR A 93 -25.25 -1.76 16.97
CA THR A 93 -23.92 -2.40 16.96
C THR A 93 -23.08 -2.02 18.18
N TRP A 94 -23.15 -0.77 18.64
CA TRP A 94 -22.45 -0.34 19.86
C TRP A 94 -23.02 -1.02 21.12
N LEU A 95 -24.35 -1.25 21.17
CA LEU A 95 -24.99 -1.96 22.28
C LEU A 95 -24.60 -3.45 22.33
N LEU A 96 -24.48 -4.11 21.18
CA LEU A 96 -24.02 -5.50 21.11
C LEU A 96 -22.57 -5.65 21.59
N ILE A 97 -21.68 -4.71 21.23
CA ILE A 97 -20.29 -4.71 21.69
C ILE A 97 -20.22 -4.56 23.22
N LEU A 98 -20.97 -3.62 23.80
CA LEU A 98 -21.02 -3.40 25.25
C LEU A 98 -21.53 -4.63 26.02
N GLY A 99 -22.58 -5.29 25.51
CA GLY A 99 -23.09 -6.53 26.12
C GLY A 99 -22.09 -7.68 26.09
N ALA A 100 -21.34 -7.85 24.99
CA ALA A 100 -20.31 -8.89 24.87
C ALA A 100 -19.17 -8.70 25.88
N PHE A 101 -18.72 -7.46 26.11
CA PHE A 101 -17.67 -7.17 27.11
C PHE A 101 -18.13 -7.47 28.54
N ALA A 102 -19.37 -7.13 28.90
CA ALA A 102 -19.91 -7.45 30.23
C ALA A 102 -20.01 -8.96 30.47
N GLY A 103 -20.47 -9.73 29.47
CA GLY A 103 -20.52 -11.18 29.54
C GLY A 103 -19.14 -11.84 29.65
N MET A 104 -18.15 -11.32 28.90
CA MET A 104 -16.78 -11.83 28.94
C MET A 104 -16.08 -11.56 30.29
N ALA A 105 -16.36 -10.40 30.92
CA ALA A 105 -15.87 -10.10 32.26
C ALA A 105 -16.50 -11.01 33.33
N PHE A 106 -17.80 -11.28 33.24
CA PHE A 106 -18.50 -12.19 34.16
C PHE A 106 -18.00 -13.64 34.03
N PHE A 107 -17.83 -14.11 32.79
CA PHE A 107 -17.29 -15.43 32.50
C PHE A 107 -15.85 -15.58 33.01
N TRP A 108 -15.02 -14.55 32.82
CA TRP A 108 -13.64 -14.54 33.33
C TRP A 108 -13.58 -14.52 34.87
N TYR A 109 -14.44 -13.75 35.54
CA TYR A 109 -14.53 -13.76 37.00
C TYR A 109 -14.93 -15.15 37.55
N ASN A 110 -15.90 -15.79 36.90
CA ASN A 110 -16.32 -17.14 37.29
C ASN A 110 -15.22 -18.18 37.02
N TRP A 111 -14.53 -18.09 35.87
CA TRP A 111 -13.40 -18.95 35.52
C TRP A 111 -12.25 -18.82 36.52
N ASN A 112 -11.91 -17.60 36.94
CA ASN A 112 -10.80 -17.34 37.87
C ASN A 112 -11.03 -17.94 39.27
N LYS A 113 -12.28 -18.14 39.67
CA LYS A 113 -12.62 -18.80 40.94
C LYS A 113 -12.27 -20.30 40.91
N GLU A 114 -12.47 -20.94 39.76
CA GLU A 114 -12.22 -22.38 39.61
C GLU A 114 -10.72 -22.70 39.48
N SER A 115 -9.92 -21.80 38.92
CA SER A 115 -8.47 -22.00 38.78
C SER A 115 -7.71 -22.01 40.10
N ASN A 116 -8.09 -21.18 41.07
CA ASN A 116 -7.39 -21.12 42.37
C ASN A 116 -7.68 -22.37 43.22
N ALA A 117 -8.91 -22.90 43.16
CA ALA A 117 -9.30 -24.10 43.91
C ALA A 117 -8.56 -25.37 43.43
N LYS A 118 -8.28 -25.48 42.12
CA LYS A 118 -7.56 -26.63 41.56
C LYS A 118 -6.06 -26.64 41.95
N GLN A 119 -5.46 -25.47 42.18
CA GLN A 119 -4.06 -25.38 42.62
C GLN A 119 -3.88 -25.86 44.07
N GLU A 120 -4.80 -25.51 44.95
CA GLU A 120 -4.76 -25.92 46.37
C GLU A 120 -4.87 -27.45 46.51
N ILE A 121 -5.83 -28.06 45.80
CA ILE A 121 -6.03 -29.52 45.82
C ILE A 121 -4.81 -30.27 45.24
N SER A 122 -4.15 -29.69 44.23
CA SER A 122 -2.95 -30.30 43.63
C SER A 122 -1.75 -30.28 44.59
N ARG A 123 -1.61 -29.20 45.37
CA ARG A 123 -0.57 -29.09 46.41
C ARG A 123 -0.81 -30.05 47.56
N GLU A 124 -2.05 -30.23 47.99
CA GLU A 124 -2.44 -31.23 49.00
C GLU A 124 -2.16 -32.66 48.52
N LEU A 125 -2.43 -32.97 47.24
CA LEU A 125 -2.12 -34.27 46.65
C LEU A 125 -0.60 -34.54 46.52
N GLU A 126 0.22 -33.51 46.29
CA GLU A 126 1.68 -33.65 46.32
C GLU A 126 2.24 -33.76 47.76
N ALA A 127 1.65 -33.04 48.73
CA ALA A 127 2.03 -33.12 50.14
C ALA A 127 1.68 -34.49 50.77
N LEU A 128 0.64 -35.17 50.28
CA LEU A 128 0.24 -36.52 50.68
C LEU A 128 0.96 -37.65 49.90
N LYS A 129 1.92 -37.32 49.03
CA LYS A 129 2.68 -38.30 48.21
C LYS A 129 4.13 -38.48 48.68
N ILE A 130 4.38 -38.34 49.99
CA ILE A 130 5.64 -38.72 50.66
C ILE A 130 5.39 -39.97 51.51
#